data_AF-A0A183DV45-F1
#
_entry.id   AF-A0A183DV45-F1
#
_cell.length_a   1.000
_cell.length_b   1.000
_cell.length_c   1.000
_cell.angle_alpha   90.00
_cell.angle_beta   90.00
_cell.angle_gamma   90.00
#
_symmetry.space_group_name_H-M   'P 1'
#
loop_
_entity.id
_entity.type
_entity.pdbx_description
1 polymer ?
#
loop_
_entity_poly.entity_id
_entity_poly.type
_entity_poly.pdbx_seq_one_letter_code
_entity_poly.pdbx_strand_id
1 'polypeptide(L)'
;MPDKLTVYSTLVGLLNAKKYNFGGEILEKLLAKLNELMKDNDFDHALYIVIFLSDLVNCRVITLESFVDFLKDLIDCTSSTDMPQVRRDWFAYAFLHCLPWVGHEIAEKKGEDLNVMLADIEKYLQSRNRDHVKVCVSPQKHAFVKN
;
A
#
# COMPACT_ATOMS: atom_id res chain seq x y z
N MET A 1 0.92 -6.33 -13.60
CA MET A 1 0.80 -5.25 -14.61
C MET A 1 0.19 -4.02 -13.95
N PRO A 2 1.00 -3.22 -13.23
CA PRO A 2 0.51 -2.01 -12.56
C PRO A 2 0.01 -0.94 -13.56
N ASP A 3 0.52 -0.91 -14.80
CA ASP A 3 0.18 0.11 -15.80
C ASP A 3 -1.27 0.08 -16.30
N LYS A 4 -2.00 -1.00 -16.02
CA LYS A 4 -3.40 -1.19 -16.41
C LYS A 4 -4.31 -1.43 -15.21
N LEU A 5 -3.88 -1.02 -14.01
CA LEU A 5 -4.56 -1.27 -12.76
C LEU A 5 -6.05 -0.89 -12.80
N THR A 6 -6.35 0.34 -13.23
CA THR A 6 -7.72 0.88 -13.28
C THR A 6 -8.63 0.18 -14.29
N VAL A 7 -8.05 -0.37 -15.37
CA VAL A 7 -8.79 -1.15 -16.36
C VAL A 7 -9.29 -2.45 -15.74
N TYR A 8 -8.42 -3.12 -14.97
CA TYR A 8 -8.76 -4.38 -14.32
C TYR A 8 -9.70 -4.18 -13.12
N SER A 9 -9.51 -3.15 -12.30
CA SER A 9 -10.39 -2.87 -11.16
C SER A 9 -11.81 -2.54 -11.63
N THR A 10 -11.94 -1.73 -12.69
CA THR A 10 -13.24 -1.41 -13.31
C THR A 10 -13.93 -2.65 -13.84
N LEU A 11 -13.19 -3.55 -14.51
CA LEU A 11 -13.74 -4.83 -14.97
C LEU A 11 -14.26 -5.68 -13.80
N VAL A 12 -13.50 -5.76 -12.71
CA VAL A 12 -13.93 -6.46 -11.49
C VAL A 12 -15.18 -5.80 -10.90
N GLY A 13 -15.25 -4.48 -10.86
CA GLY A 13 -16.43 -3.73 -10.43
C GLY A 13 -17.69 -4.05 -11.25
N LEU A 14 -17.55 -4.07 -12.59
CA LEU A 14 -18.65 -4.45 -13.49
C LEU A 14 -19.09 -5.90 -13.32
N LEU A 15 -18.15 -6.82 -13.06
CA LEU A 15 -18.46 -8.22 -12.78
C LEU A 15 -19.15 -8.39 -11.43
N ASN A 16 -18.68 -7.68 -10.40
CA ASN A 16 -19.29 -7.68 -9.07
C ASN A 16 -20.73 -7.16 -9.11
N ALA A 17 -21.00 -6.09 -9.86
CA ALA A 17 -22.34 -5.55 -10.04
C ALA A 17 -23.31 -6.56 -10.70
N LYS A 18 -22.81 -7.49 -11.51
CA LYS A 18 -23.62 -8.55 -12.12
C LYS A 18 -23.71 -9.81 -11.26
N LYS A 19 -22.65 -10.14 -10.52
CA LYS A 19 -22.52 -11.35 -9.70
C LYS A 19 -21.74 -11.02 -8.43
N TYR A 20 -22.46 -10.72 -7.35
CA TYR A 20 -21.83 -10.32 -6.09
C TYR A 20 -20.86 -11.37 -5.53
N ASN A 21 -21.23 -12.65 -5.58
CA ASN A 21 -20.38 -13.75 -5.10
C ASN A 21 -19.02 -13.81 -5.81
N PHE A 22 -18.96 -13.38 -7.08
CA PHE A 22 -17.73 -13.37 -7.85
C PHE A 22 -16.72 -12.33 -7.34
N GLY A 23 -17.20 -11.17 -6.88
CA GLY A 23 -16.33 -10.16 -6.26
C GLY A 23 -15.69 -10.67 -4.98
N GLY A 24 -16.47 -11.36 -4.14
CA GLY A 24 -15.97 -12.02 -2.93
C GLY A 24 -14.91 -13.07 -3.21
N GLU A 25 -15.15 -13.98 -4.16
CA GLU A 25 -14.17 -15.01 -4.56
C GLU A 25 -12.86 -14.42 -5.10
N ILE A 26 -12.93 -13.31 -5.84
CA ILE A 26 -11.72 -12.59 -6.31
C ILE A 26 -10.97 -12.02 -5.11
N LEU A 27 -11.67 -11.36 -4.19
CA LEU A 27 -11.06 -10.75 -3.02
C LEU A 27 -10.35 -11.79 -2.14
N GLU A 28 -10.99 -12.94 -1.89
CA GLU A 28 -10.37 -14.05 -1.14
C GLU A 28 -9.08 -14.53 -1.81
N LYS A 29 -9.09 -14.71 -3.13
CA LYS A 29 -7.90 -15.12 -3.89
C LYS A 29 -6.79 -14.06 -3.84
N LEU A 30 -7.14 -12.78 -3.92
CA LEU A 30 -6.18 -11.68 -3.83
C LEU A 30 -5.53 -11.63 -2.45
N LEU A 31 -6.30 -11.76 -1.37
CA LEU A 31 -5.79 -11.78 0.00
C LEU A 31 -4.93 -13.02 0.28
N ALA A 32 -5.34 -14.19 -0.23
CA ALA A 32 -4.52 -15.39 -0.17
C ALA A 32 -3.18 -15.20 -0.89
N LYS A 33 -3.20 -14.61 -2.09
CA LYS A 33 -1.99 -14.33 -2.86
C LYS A 33 -1.10 -13.27 -2.21
N LEU A 34 -1.69 -12.23 -1.60
CA LEU A 34 -0.95 -11.24 -0.82
C LEU A 34 -0.18 -11.92 0.31
N ASN A 35 -0.84 -12.80 1.07
CA ASN A 35 -0.19 -13.55 2.15
C ASN A 35 0.93 -14.47 1.64
N GLU A 36 0.78 -15.10 0.48
CA GLU A 36 1.82 -15.89 -0.16
C GLU A 36 3.05 -15.03 -0.53
N LEU A 37 2.83 -13.92 -1.24
CA LEU A 37 3.90 -13.00 -1.64
C LEU A 37 4.66 -12.42 -0.43
N MET A 38 3.95 -12.10 0.65
CA MET A 38 4.55 -11.62 1.89
C MET A 38 5.43 -12.70 2.57
N LYS A 39 5.07 -13.99 2.44
CA LYS A 39 5.90 -15.10 2.95
C LYS A 39 7.12 -15.36 2.08
N ASP A 40 6.97 -15.18 0.77
CA ASP A 40 8.04 -15.34 -0.21
C ASP A 40 9.00 -14.14 -0.26
N ASN A 41 8.72 -13.09 0.54
CA ASN A 41 9.45 -11.81 0.56
C ASN A 41 9.39 -11.04 -0.77
N ASP A 42 8.36 -11.29 -1.58
CA ASP A 42 8.10 -10.56 -2.82
C ASP A 42 7.23 -9.32 -2.55
N PHE A 43 7.86 -8.34 -1.92
CA PHE A 43 7.23 -7.11 -1.46
C PHE A 43 6.82 -6.16 -2.59
N ASP A 44 7.45 -6.26 -3.76
CA ASP A 44 7.10 -5.45 -4.93
C ASP A 44 5.77 -5.91 -5.53
N HIS A 45 5.58 -7.21 -5.71
CA HIS A 45 4.30 -7.74 -6.19
C HIS A 45 3.20 -7.66 -5.13
N ALA A 46 3.54 -7.81 -3.85
CA ALA A 46 2.61 -7.59 -2.75
C ALA A 46 2.04 -6.16 -2.79
N LEU A 47 2.88 -5.16 -3.06
CA LEU A 47 2.43 -3.77 -3.20
C LEU A 47 1.43 -3.59 -4.33
N TYR A 48 1.61 -4.27 -5.47
CA TYR A 48 0.64 -4.20 -6.57
C TYR A 48 -0.75 -4.70 -6.16
N ILE A 49 -0.82 -5.73 -5.30
CA ILE A 49 -2.10 -6.20 -4.77
C ILE A 49 -2.69 -5.15 -3.84
N VAL A 50 -1.91 -4.58 -2.92
CA VAL A 50 -2.38 -3.54 -2.00
C VAL A 50 -2.93 -2.31 -2.74
N ILE A 51 -2.22 -1.85 -3.78
CA ILE A 51 -2.71 -0.76 -4.64
C ILE A 51 -3.98 -1.17 -5.39
N PHE A 52 -4.05 -2.42 -5.88
CA PHE A 52 -5.25 -2.92 -6.56
C PHE A 52 -6.47 -2.92 -5.61
N LEU A 53 -6.30 -3.35 -4.36
CA LEU A 53 -7.33 -3.30 -3.33
C LEU A 53 -7.82 -1.86 -3.08
N SER A 54 -6.91 -0.87 -3.11
CA SER A 54 -7.29 0.54 -2.92
C SER A 54 -8.25 1.04 -4.01
N ASP A 55 -8.02 0.65 -5.27
CA ASP A 55 -8.87 1.07 -6.38
C ASP A 55 -10.18 0.25 -6.49
N LEU A 56 -10.22 -0.94 -5.89
CA LEU A 56 -11.46 -1.72 -5.74
C LEU A 56 -12.48 -1.05 -4.80
N VAL A 57 -12.04 -0.14 -3.92
CA VAL A 57 -12.93 0.72 -3.12
C VAL A 57 -13.71 1.65 -4.05
N ASN A 58 -13.02 2.33 -4.98
CA ASN A 58 -13.63 3.21 -5.98
C ASN A 58 -14.61 2.44 -6.89
N CYS A 59 -14.30 1.17 -7.17
CA CYS A 59 -15.14 0.29 -7.98
C CYS A 59 -16.31 -0.36 -7.21
N ARG A 60 -16.51 -0.01 -5.92
CA ARG A 60 -17.56 -0.55 -5.03
C ARG A 60 -17.52 -2.07 -4.87
N VAL A 61 -16.33 -2.65 -4.92
CA VAL A 61 -16.11 -4.08 -4.65
C VAL A 61 -15.74 -4.28 -3.18
N ILE A 62 -14.97 -3.35 -2.61
CA ILE A 62 -14.57 -3.33 -1.20
C ILE A 62 -15.24 -2.12 -0.55
N THR A 63 -15.71 -2.28 0.70
CA THR A 63 -16.25 -1.15 1.46
C THR A 63 -15.12 -0.23 1.91
N LEU A 64 -15.37 1.07 1.92
CA LEU A 64 -14.40 2.05 2.43
C LEU A 64 -13.98 1.74 3.87
N GLU A 65 -14.93 1.30 4.69
CA GLU A 65 -14.69 0.98 6.10
C GLU A 65 -13.65 -0.14 6.27
N SER A 66 -13.86 -1.29 5.62
CA SER A 66 -12.92 -2.41 5.70
C SER A 66 -11.54 -2.07 5.13
N PHE A 67 -11.49 -1.21 4.10
CA PHE A 67 -10.20 -0.78 3.56
C PHE A 67 -9.46 0.18 4.51
N VAL A 68 -10.17 1.09 5.19
CA VAL A 68 -9.56 1.96 6.20
C VAL A 68 -9.03 1.14 7.38
N ASP A 69 -9.77 0.13 7.84
CA ASP A 69 -9.28 -0.76 8.90
C ASP A 69 -8.01 -1.49 8.47
N PHE A 70 -7.98 -1.99 7.23
CA PHE A 70 -6.77 -2.59 6.65
C PHE A 70 -5.58 -1.61 6.59
N LEU A 71 -5.80 -0.33 6.24
CA LEU A 71 -4.74 0.68 6.26
C LEU A 71 -4.24 0.97 7.68
N LYS A 72 -5.13 1.00 8.68
CA LYS A 72 -4.75 1.16 10.09
C LYS A 72 -3.85 0.01 10.55
N ASP A 73 -4.17 -1.24 10.18
CA ASP A 73 -3.33 -2.40 10.47
C ASP A 73 -1.91 -2.28 9.86
N LEU A 74 -1.79 -1.73 8.65
CA LEU A 74 -0.47 -1.45 8.04
C LEU A 74 0.30 -0.38 8.83
N ILE A 75 -0.37 0.67 9.31
CA ILE A 75 0.26 1.74 10.10
C ILE A 75 0.70 1.22 11.46
N ASP A 76 -0.09 0.37 12.11
CA ASP A 76 0.28 -0.24 13.39
C ASP A 76 1.56 -1.06 13.30
N CYS A 77 1.80 -1.71 12.15
CA CYS A 77 3.06 -2.40 11.86
C CYS A 77 4.27 -1.45 11.85
N THR A 78 4.09 -0.15 11.59
CA THR A 78 5.17 0.86 11.64
C THR A 78 5.54 1.29 13.06
N SER A 79 4.65 1.07 14.03
CA SER A 79 4.92 1.38 15.44
C SER A 79 5.64 0.24 16.18
N SER A 80 5.70 -0.95 15.60
CA SER A 80 6.30 -2.13 16.23
C SER A 80 7.83 -2.04 16.29
N THR A 81 8.41 -2.07 17.49
CA THR A 81 9.87 -2.04 17.71
C THR A 81 10.57 -3.33 17.31
N ASP A 82 9.82 -4.44 17.23
CA ASP A 82 10.35 -5.80 17.08
C ASP A 82 10.77 -6.13 15.63
N MET A 83 10.58 -5.20 14.70
CA MET A 83 10.86 -5.40 13.28
C MET A 83 12.01 -4.51 12.78
N PRO A 84 12.78 -4.95 11.76
CA PRO A 84 13.76 -4.10 11.10
C PRO A 84 13.09 -2.86 10.48
N GLN A 85 13.82 -1.73 10.46
CA GLN A 85 13.30 -0.47 9.90
C GLN A 85 12.86 -0.61 8.44
N VAL A 86 13.60 -1.36 7.61
CA VAL A 86 13.27 -1.57 6.19
C VAL A 86 11.88 -2.19 6.02
N ARG A 87 11.48 -3.10 6.91
CA ARG A 87 10.16 -3.74 6.88
C ARG A 87 9.05 -2.75 7.25
N ARG A 88 9.30 -1.92 8.27
CA ARG A 88 8.38 -0.84 8.65
C ARG A 88 8.25 0.22 7.56
N ASP A 89 9.37 0.55 6.89
CA ASP A 89 9.40 1.46 5.76
C ASP A 89 8.54 0.96 4.61
N TRP A 90 8.50 -0.35 4.35
CA TRP A 90 7.62 -0.91 3.34
C TRP A 90 6.14 -0.72 3.68
N PHE A 91 5.72 -0.91 4.94
CA PHE A 91 4.33 -0.68 5.34
C PHE A 91 3.93 0.80 5.23
N ALA A 92 4.79 1.71 5.68
CA ALA A 92 4.59 3.15 5.51
C ALA A 92 4.51 3.53 4.02
N TYR A 93 5.38 2.95 3.19
CA TYR A 93 5.38 3.14 1.75
C TYR A 93 4.09 2.62 1.10
N ALA A 94 3.64 1.42 1.46
CA ALA A 94 2.41 0.83 0.94
C ALA A 94 1.18 1.70 1.25
N PHE A 95 1.04 2.16 2.50
CA PHE A 95 -0.01 3.11 2.89
C PHE A 95 0.02 4.39 2.03
N LEU A 96 1.18 5.05 1.95
CA LEU A 96 1.32 6.30 1.20
C LEU A 96 1.03 6.10 -0.30
N HIS A 97 1.38 4.93 -0.86
CA HIS A 97 1.12 4.58 -2.25
C HIS A 97 -0.36 4.30 -2.57
N CYS A 98 -1.20 4.02 -1.57
CA CYS A 98 -2.64 3.90 -1.76
C CYS A 98 -3.34 5.27 -1.87
N LEU A 99 -2.79 6.31 -1.23
CA LEU A 99 -3.45 7.62 -1.14
C LEU A 99 -3.74 8.28 -2.50
N PRO A 100 -2.88 8.20 -3.53
CA PRO A 100 -3.21 8.72 -4.85
C PRO A 100 -4.47 8.11 -5.48
N TRP A 101 -4.85 6.88 -5.08
CA TRP A 101 -5.98 6.16 -5.66
C TRP A 101 -7.27 6.33 -4.84
N VAL A 102 -7.18 6.25 -3.51
CA VAL A 102 -8.37 6.23 -2.63
C VAL A 102 -8.41 7.39 -1.64
N GLY A 103 -7.36 8.22 -1.58
CA GLY A 103 -7.22 9.28 -0.59
C GLY A 103 -8.34 10.31 -0.62
N HIS A 104 -8.88 10.63 -1.80
CA HIS A 104 -10.03 11.53 -1.94
C HIS A 104 -11.29 10.95 -1.27
N GLU A 105 -11.60 9.68 -1.55
CA GLU A 105 -12.76 8.98 -0.99
C GLU A 105 -12.67 8.87 0.55
N ILE A 106 -11.47 8.60 1.08
CA ILE A 106 -11.24 8.59 2.54
C ILE A 106 -11.38 10.01 3.09
N ALA A 107 -10.81 11.02 2.45
CA ALA A 107 -10.87 12.40 2.94
C ALA A 107 -12.32 12.94 3.03
N GLU A 108 -13.16 12.61 2.06
CA GLU A 108 -14.56 13.05 2.05
C GLU A 108 -15.42 12.37 3.13
N LYS A 109 -15.22 11.07 3.35
CA LYS A 109 -16.11 10.26 4.21
C LYS A 109 -15.56 9.95 5.60
N LYS A 110 -14.23 9.92 5.74
CA LYS A 110 -13.48 9.53 6.94
C LYS A 110 -12.24 10.43 7.15
N GLY A 111 -12.40 11.75 6.96
CA GLY A 111 -11.29 12.71 7.03
C GLY A 111 -10.57 12.75 8.39
N GLU A 112 -11.28 12.53 9.50
CA GLU A 112 -10.67 12.44 10.84
C GLU A 112 -9.74 11.23 10.95
N ASP A 113 -10.19 10.04 10.51
CA ASP A 113 -9.36 8.83 10.46
C ASP A 113 -8.11 9.06 9.60
N LEU A 114 -8.25 9.72 8.44
CA LEU A 114 -7.12 10.03 7.57
C LEU A 114 -6.08 10.92 8.26
N ASN A 115 -6.52 11.95 8.98
CA ASN A 115 -5.62 12.86 9.69
C ASN A 115 -4.85 12.13 10.81
N VAL A 116 -5.51 11.23 11.56
CA VAL A 116 -4.85 10.40 12.57
C VAL A 116 -3.80 9.50 11.93
N MET A 117 -4.16 8.78 10.87
CA MET A 117 -3.25 7.91 10.13
C MET A 117 -2.02 8.66 9.58
N LEU A 118 -2.22 9.86 9.04
CA LEU A 118 -1.13 10.71 8.54
C LEU A 118 -0.22 11.19 9.67
N ALA A 119 -0.77 11.56 10.83
CA ALA A 119 0.01 11.99 11.99
C ALA A 119 0.88 10.85 12.54
N ASP A 120 0.35 9.63 12.59
CA ASP A 120 1.10 8.45 13.04
C ASP A 120 2.26 8.12 12.09
N ILE A 121 2.01 8.18 10.78
CA ILE A 121 3.07 8.01 9.77
C ILE A 121 4.09 9.13 9.84
N GLU A 122 3.68 10.39 10.02
CA GLU A 122 4.61 11.51 10.17
C GLU A 122 5.55 11.30 11.37
N LYS A 123 4.99 10.90 12.52
CA LYS A 123 5.75 10.56 13.72
C LYS A 123 6.76 9.44 13.45
N TYR A 124 6.34 8.40 12.74
CA TYR A 124 7.23 7.33 12.31
C TYR A 124 8.37 7.88 11.44
N LEU A 125 8.06 8.64 10.38
CA LEU A 125 9.02 9.20 9.42
C LEU A 125 10.07 10.12 10.06
N GLN A 126 9.71 10.84 11.13
CA GLN A 126 10.61 11.67 11.91
C GLN A 126 11.61 10.84 12.74
N SER A 127 11.21 9.68 13.24
CA SER A 127 12.05 8.81 14.08
C SER A 127 13.06 7.94 13.30
N ARG A 128 12.96 7.90 11.96
CA ARG A 128 13.73 6.98 11.13
C ARG A 128 15.21 7.33 11.04
N ASN A 129 16.06 6.30 11.03
CA ASN A 129 17.45 6.43 10.65
C ASN A 129 17.57 6.68 9.11
N ARG A 130 18.36 7.68 8.73
CA ARG A 130 18.58 8.11 7.33
C ARG A 130 20.02 7.85 6.81
N ASP A 131 20.81 7.03 7.50
CA ASP A 131 22.21 6.77 7.15
C ASP A 131 22.35 6.12 5.77
N HIS A 132 21.38 5.30 5.37
CA HIS A 132 21.31 4.68 4.03
C HIS A 132 21.28 5.71 2.89
N VAL A 133 20.76 6.92 3.11
CA VAL A 133 20.70 7.98 2.09
C VAL A 133 22.10 8.37 1.62
N LYS A 134 23.08 8.43 2.55
CA LYS A 134 24.47 8.78 2.20
C LYS A 134 25.13 7.72 1.32
N VAL A 135 24.71 6.46 1.45
CA VAL A 135 25.25 5.33 0.69
C VAL A 135 24.56 5.20 -0.67
N CYS A 136 23.25 5.45 -0.77
CA CYS A 136 22.54 5.44 -2.06
C CYS A 136 22.88 6.62 -2.97
N VAL A 137 23.27 7.77 -2.40
CA VAL A 137 23.64 8.97 -3.19
C VAL A 137 25.14 8.99 -3.56
N SER A 138 25.98 8.23 -2.86
CA SER A 138 27.43 8.19 -3.10
C SER A 138 27.96 7.34 -4.29
N PRO A 139 27.23 6.45 -4.99
CA PRO A 139 27.84 5.65 -6.07
C PRO A 139 28.18 6.45 -7.33
N GLN A 140 27.67 7.67 -7.50
CA GLN A 140 27.84 8.42 -8.77
C GLN A 140 29.10 9.29 -8.86
N LYS A 141 29.84 9.51 -7.76
CA LYS A 141 31.01 10.41 -7.81
C LYS A 141 32.35 9.74 -8.13
N HIS A 142 32.44 8.42 -8.14
CA HIS A 142 33.71 7.71 -8.36
C HIS A 142 33.84 7.02 -9.73
N ALA A 143 32.83 7.10 -10.60
CA ALA A 143 32.88 6.50 -11.94
C ALA A 143 33.42 7.44 -13.04
N PHE A 144 33.69 8.72 -12.75
CA PHE A 144 34.10 9.72 -13.74
C PHE A 144 35.48 10.34 -13.49
N VAL A 145 36.45 9.58 -12.96
CA VAL A 145 37.86 10.00 -12.98
C VAL A 145 38.78 8.80 -13.21
N LYS A 146 38.84 8.31 -14.45
CA LYS A 146 40.03 7.68 -15.04
C LYS A 146 40.00 7.91 -16.56
N ASN A 147 40.48 9.09 -16.96
CA ASN A 147 41.19 9.26 -18.23
C ASN A 147 42.68 9.24 -17.89
#